data_AF-A0A2T9KBF0-F1
#
_entry.id   AF-A0A2T9KBF0-F1
#
_cell.length_a   1.000
_cell.length_b   1.000
_cell.length_c   1.000
_cell.angle_alpha   90.00
_cell.angle_beta   90.00
_cell.angle_gamma   90.00
#
_symmetry.space_group_name_H-M   'P 1'
#
loop_
_entity.id
_entity.type
_entity.pdbx_description
1 polymer ?
#
loop_
_entity_poly.entity_id
_entity_poly.type
_entity_poly.pdbx_seq_one_letter_code
_entity_poly.pdbx_strand_id
1 'polypeptide(L)'
;MDATGKKLVLGQPVIPPAYAARFGTPTIRRGNQGEQIVQVPVNGTWRGLPVTQIVRVAKADTDWINEGMIFAAPKATVLKAANDAGFALPPSGERTLSDGLEMQISVAGLHDDPTHSMLSCGT
;
A
#
# COMPACT_ATOMS: atom_id res chain seq x y z
N MET A 1 -2.53 -4.04 19.02
CA MET A 1 -3.55 -3.66 20.04
C MET A 1 -3.29 -2.21 20.32
N ASP A 2 -4.24 -1.32 20.08
CA ASP A 2 -4.02 0.09 20.46
C ASP A 2 -3.79 0.23 21.98
N ALA A 3 -3.34 1.41 22.42
CA ALA A 3 -3.10 1.71 23.84
C ALA A 3 -4.33 1.52 24.75
N THR A 4 -5.50 1.16 24.21
CA THR A 4 -6.74 0.88 24.94
C THR A 4 -7.12 -0.61 24.98
N GLY A 5 -6.29 -1.50 24.40
CA GLY A 5 -6.56 -2.94 24.33
C GLY A 5 -7.61 -3.30 23.28
N LYS A 6 -7.98 -2.38 22.39
CA LYS A 6 -8.90 -2.65 21.28
C LYS A 6 -8.15 -3.25 20.10
N LYS A 7 -8.79 -4.24 19.47
CA LYS A 7 -8.38 -4.74 18.15
C LYS A 7 -8.50 -3.61 17.14
N LEU A 8 -7.47 -3.39 16.34
CA LEU A 8 -7.53 -2.45 15.23
C LEU A 8 -8.52 -2.99 14.20
N VAL A 9 -9.60 -2.24 13.96
CA VAL A 9 -10.60 -2.56 12.93
C VAL A 9 -10.63 -1.41 11.95
N LEU A 10 -10.21 -1.67 10.71
CA LEU A 10 -10.32 -0.77 9.59
C LEU A 10 -11.80 -0.59 9.21
N GLY A 11 -12.24 0.66 9.14
CA GLY A 11 -13.57 1.04 8.66
C GLY A 11 -13.64 1.16 7.14
N GLN A 12 -14.84 1.48 6.63
CA GLN A 12 -15.03 1.81 5.22
C GLN A 12 -14.28 3.11 4.87
N PRO A 13 -13.47 3.11 3.79
CA PRO A 13 -12.85 4.33 3.30
C PRO A 13 -13.89 5.38 2.93
N VAL A 14 -13.66 6.62 3.35
CA VAL A 14 -14.46 7.77 2.92
C VAL A 14 -13.79 8.36 1.69
N ILE A 15 -14.44 8.25 0.54
CA ILE A 15 -13.97 8.87 -0.71
C ILE A 15 -14.63 10.25 -0.82
N PRO A 16 -13.87 11.35 -0.87
CA PRO A 16 -14.46 12.67 -1.06
C PRO A 16 -15.21 12.76 -2.41
N PRO A 17 -16.38 13.41 -2.47
CA PRO A 17 -17.19 13.46 -3.70
C PRO A 17 -16.43 13.98 -4.93
N ALA A 18 -15.50 14.91 -4.73
CA ALA A 18 -14.65 15.46 -5.79
C ALA A 18 -13.79 14.41 -6.52
N TYR A 19 -13.54 13.26 -5.88
CA TYR A 19 -12.74 12.18 -6.44
C TYR A 19 -13.56 10.93 -6.78
N ALA A 20 -14.87 10.90 -6.51
CA ALA A 20 -15.70 9.71 -6.65
C ALA A 20 -15.59 9.04 -8.04
N ALA A 21 -15.46 9.84 -9.11
CA ALA A 21 -15.31 9.31 -10.47
C ALA A 21 -13.98 8.57 -10.74
N ARG A 22 -12.97 8.75 -9.88
CA ARG A 22 -11.64 8.12 -9.99
C ARG A 22 -11.50 6.90 -9.11
N PHE A 23 -12.45 6.63 -8.23
CA PHE A 23 -12.37 5.55 -7.26
C PHE A 23 -13.53 4.58 -7.46
N GLY A 24 -13.21 3.28 -7.45
CA GLY A 24 -14.22 2.23 -7.42
C GLY A 24 -14.80 2.04 -6.02
N THR A 25 -15.73 1.08 -5.90
CA THR A 25 -16.27 0.70 -4.60
C THR A 25 -15.18 0.06 -3.74
N PRO A 26 -14.89 0.57 -2.53
CA PRO A 26 -13.97 -0.05 -1.60
C PRO A 26 -14.42 -1.45 -1.21
N THR A 27 -13.47 -2.36 -1.03
CA THR A 27 -13.71 -3.68 -0.46
C THR A 27 -12.91 -3.85 0.83
N ILE A 28 -13.51 -4.59 1.76
CA ILE A 28 -12.86 -4.99 3.01
C ILE A 28 -12.95 -6.50 3.09
N ARG A 29 -11.81 -7.16 3.22
CA ARG A 29 -11.74 -8.62 3.38
C ARG A 29 -10.79 -8.99 4.52
N ARG A 30 -10.93 -10.21 5.00
CA ARG A 30 -9.95 -10.79 5.94
C ARG A 30 -8.87 -11.53 5.16
N GLY A 31 -7.61 -11.32 5.54
CA GLY A 31 -6.48 -12.12 5.11
C GLY A 31 -6.37 -13.41 5.92
N ASN A 32 -5.43 -14.27 5.53
CA ASN A 32 -5.27 -15.61 6.12
C ASN A 32 -4.62 -15.58 7.51
N GLN A 33 -3.96 -14.48 7.87
CA GLN A 33 -3.20 -14.35 9.13
C GLN A 33 -3.85 -13.37 10.12
N GLY A 34 -5.18 -13.27 10.10
CA GLY A 34 -5.90 -12.32 10.97
C GLY A 34 -5.77 -10.87 10.52
N GLU A 35 -5.32 -10.65 9.28
CA GLU A 35 -5.23 -9.35 8.65
C GLU A 35 -6.62 -8.88 8.23
N GLN A 36 -6.82 -7.57 8.25
CA GLN A 36 -7.88 -6.90 7.53
C GLN A 36 -7.25 -6.16 6.36
N ILE A 37 -7.75 -6.45 5.16
CA ILE A 37 -7.24 -5.89 3.91
C ILE A 37 -8.36 -5.01 3.35
N VAL A 38 -8.07 -3.72 3.24
CA VAL A 38 -8.91 -2.72 2.59
C VAL A 38 -8.32 -2.44 1.22
N GLN A 39 -9.13 -2.55 0.18
CA GLN A 39 -8.73 -2.29 -1.20
C GLN A 39 -9.66 -1.26 -1.80
N VAL A 40 -9.10 -0.23 -2.43
CA VAL A 40 -9.86 0.78 -3.15
C VAL A 40 -9.37 0.78 -4.59
N PRO A 41 -10.19 0.36 -5.56
CA PRO A 41 -9.84 0.48 -6.97
C PRO A 41 -9.66 1.96 -7.34
N VAL A 42 -8.64 2.26 -8.13
CA VAL A 42 -8.33 3.62 -8.57
C VAL A 42 -8.18 3.64 -10.08
N ASN A 43 -8.67 4.69 -10.72
CA ASN A 43 -8.31 5.08 -12.07
C ASN A 43 -7.55 6.40 -12.00
N GLY A 44 -6.23 6.32 -11.93
CA GLY A 44 -5.36 7.47 -11.79
C GLY A 44 -3.93 7.18 -12.17
N THR A 45 -3.08 8.19 -12.03
CA THR A 45 -1.66 8.06 -12.28
C THR A 45 -0.85 8.68 -11.16
N TRP A 46 0.34 8.14 -10.92
CA TRP A 46 1.36 8.74 -10.08
C TRP A 46 2.69 8.73 -10.82
N ARG A 47 3.31 9.91 -10.97
CA ARG A 47 4.53 10.10 -11.78
C ARG A 47 4.39 9.52 -13.21
N GLY A 48 3.19 9.61 -13.79
CA GLY A 48 2.90 9.08 -15.13
C GLY A 48 2.62 7.58 -15.19
N LEU A 49 2.77 6.85 -14.08
CA LEU A 49 2.46 5.42 -14.01
C LEU A 49 0.98 5.19 -13.63
N PRO A 50 0.24 4.29 -14.29
CA PRO A 50 -1.12 3.96 -13.92
C PRO A 50 -1.18 3.31 -12.54
N VAL A 51 -2.02 3.86 -11.66
CA VAL A 51 -2.34 3.29 -10.34
C VAL A 51 -3.72 2.64 -10.45
N THR A 52 -3.79 1.35 -10.16
CA THR A 52 -5.03 0.56 -10.27
C THR A 52 -5.70 0.34 -8.92
N GLN A 53 -4.94 0.45 -7.82
CA GLN A 53 -5.48 0.21 -6.49
C GLN A 53 -4.68 0.92 -5.40
N ILE A 54 -5.38 1.33 -4.33
CA ILE A 54 -4.78 1.64 -3.03
C ILE A 54 -5.15 0.52 -2.08
N VAL A 55 -4.17 0.06 -1.29
CA VAL A 55 -4.33 -1.05 -0.34
C VAL A 55 -3.88 -0.60 1.03
N ARG A 56 -4.64 -0.99 2.04
CA ARG A 56 -4.21 -0.96 3.44
C ARG A 56 -4.40 -2.33 4.05
N VAL A 57 -3.36 -2.85 4.69
CA VAL A 57 -3.38 -4.09 5.45
C VAL A 57 -3.11 -3.73 6.91
N ALA A 58 -3.95 -4.21 7.80
CA ALA A 58 -3.74 -4.08 9.24
C ALA A 58 -3.88 -5.45 9.88
N LYS A 59 -3.02 -5.76 10.85
CA LYS A 59 -3.16 -6.99 11.63
C LYS A 59 -3.95 -6.67 12.90
N ALA A 60 -5.01 -7.44 13.16
CA ALA A 60 -5.97 -7.08 14.21
C ALA A 60 -5.40 -7.13 15.64
N ASP A 61 -4.32 -7.90 15.87
CA ASP A 61 -3.71 -8.13 17.17
C ASP A 61 -2.43 -7.31 17.41
N THR A 62 -1.78 -6.80 16.37
CA THR A 62 -0.58 -5.95 16.48
C THR A 62 -0.90 -4.50 16.08
N ASP A 63 0.10 -3.63 16.17
CA ASP A 63 0.01 -2.26 15.62
C ASP A 63 0.59 -2.20 14.20
N TRP A 64 0.80 -3.37 13.60
CA TRP A 64 1.33 -3.51 12.26
C TRP A 64 0.31 -3.05 11.22
N ILE A 65 0.72 -2.06 10.44
CA ILE A 65 -0.06 -1.51 9.34
C ILE A 65 0.88 -1.39 8.14
N ASN A 66 0.40 -1.81 6.99
CA ASN A 66 1.07 -1.59 5.72
C ASN A 66 0.11 -0.91 4.74
N GLU A 67 0.55 0.16 4.11
CA GLU A 67 -0.19 0.90 3.10
C GLU A 67 0.57 0.85 1.79
N GLY A 68 -0.14 0.78 0.67
CA GLY A 68 0.54 0.86 -0.62
C GLY A 68 -0.35 1.13 -1.80
N MET A 69 0.31 1.44 -2.91
CA MET A 69 -0.29 1.67 -4.22
C MET A 69 0.11 0.53 -5.16
N ILE A 70 -0.87 -0.04 -5.84
CA ILE A 70 -0.65 -1.02 -6.91
C ILE A 70 -0.64 -0.29 -8.24
N PHE A 71 0.41 -0.54 -9.00
CA PHE A 71 0.65 0.01 -10.33
C PHE A 71 0.45 -1.06 -11.38
N ALA A 72 -0.12 -0.68 -12.52
CA ALA A 72 -0.01 -1.45 -13.76
C ALA A 72 1.34 -1.16 -14.43
N ALA A 73 2.43 -1.48 -13.73
CA ALA A 73 3.79 -1.36 -14.22
C ALA A 73 4.72 -2.39 -13.53
N PRO A 74 5.76 -2.89 -14.23
CA PRO A 74 6.75 -3.79 -13.63
C PRO A 74 7.58 -3.14 -12.51
N LYS A 75 8.16 -3.99 -11.64
CA LYS A 75 8.94 -3.59 -10.45
C LYS A 75 10.02 -2.56 -10.78
N ALA A 76 10.79 -2.80 -11.84
CA ALA A 76 11.89 -1.92 -12.24
C ALA A 76 11.40 -0.49 -12.59
N THR A 77 10.25 -0.39 -13.26
CA THR A 77 9.65 0.89 -13.62
C THR A 77 9.14 1.64 -12.39
N VAL A 78 8.45 0.95 -11.47
CA VAL A 78 7.98 1.55 -10.22
C VAL A 78 9.14 1.95 -9.32
N LEU A 79 10.17 1.09 -9.21
CA LEU A 79 11.38 1.38 -8.43
C LEU A 79 12.11 2.61 -8.95
N LYS A 80 12.25 2.74 -10.28
CA LYS A 80 12.82 3.93 -10.89
C LYS A 80 12.00 5.18 -10.54
N ALA A 81 10.68 5.15 -10.71
CA ALA A 81 9.81 6.28 -10.39
C ALA A 81 9.84 6.66 -8.89
N ALA A 82 9.94 5.67 -8.00
CA ALA A 82 10.16 5.88 -6.57
C ALA A 82 11.49 6.59 -6.31
N ASN A 83 12.58 6.13 -6.91
CA ASN A 83 13.89 6.75 -6.73
C ASN A 83 13.97 8.15 -7.33
N ASP A 84 13.35 8.39 -8.49
CA ASP A 84 13.19 9.72 -9.09
C ASP A 84 12.37 10.66 -8.19
N ALA A 85 11.51 10.11 -7.32
CA ALA A 85 10.74 10.86 -6.32
C ALA A 85 11.48 11.06 -4.99
N GLY A 86 12.70 10.55 -4.84
CA GLY A 86 13.56 10.77 -3.67
C GLY A 86 13.54 9.67 -2.61
N PHE A 87 12.88 8.54 -2.85
CA PHE A 87 12.80 7.45 -1.85
C PHE A 87 14.16 6.76 -1.60
N ALA A 88 15.09 6.80 -2.57
CA ALA A 88 16.43 6.25 -2.49
C ALA A 88 16.45 4.76 -2.03
N LEU A 89 15.61 3.94 -2.66
CA LEU A 89 15.55 2.51 -2.46
C LEU A 89 16.71 1.80 -3.19
N PRO A 90 17.36 0.82 -2.56
CA PRO A 90 18.38 -0.01 -3.19
C PRO A 90 17.80 -0.93 -4.28
N PRO A 91 18.64 -1.64 -5.06
CA PRO A 91 18.16 -2.57 -6.10
C PRO A 91 17.24 -3.69 -5.59
N SER A 92 17.34 -4.09 -4.32
CA SER A 92 16.38 -5.00 -3.70
C SER A 92 14.96 -4.43 -3.70
N GLY A 93 14.83 -3.11 -3.72
CA GLY A 93 13.58 -2.37 -3.70
C GLY A 93 13.09 -2.06 -2.29
N GLU A 94 13.89 -2.33 -1.26
CA GLU A 94 13.44 -2.25 0.14
C GLU A 94 14.43 -1.45 0.99
N ARG A 95 13.91 -0.58 1.85
CA ARG A 95 14.68 0.19 2.82
C ARG A 95 13.91 0.29 4.13
N THR A 96 14.61 0.07 5.24
CA THR A 96 14.11 0.36 6.58
C THR A 96 14.56 1.75 7.03
N LEU A 97 13.63 2.50 7.61
CA LEU A 97 13.85 3.76 8.31
C LEU A 97 13.70 3.47 9.81
N SER A 98 14.63 3.99 10.61
CA SER A 98 14.70 3.73 12.05
C SER A 98 14.71 5.06 12.83
N ASP A 99 13.71 5.91 12.59
CA ASP A 99 13.55 7.23 13.21
C ASP A 99 12.53 7.25 14.36
N GLY A 100 12.43 6.14 15.11
CA GLY A 100 11.61 6.02 16.33
C GLY A 100 10.56 4.90 16.25
N LEU A 101 10.11 4.54 15.05
CA LEU A 101 9.40 3.32 14.71
C LEU A 101 10.11 2.70 13.50
N GLU A 102 10.33 1.38 13.50
CA GLU A 102 10.88 0.72 12.31
C GLU A 102 9.84 0.77 11.19
N MET A 103 10.06 1.63 10.20
CA MET A 103 9.23 1.71 9.01
C MET A 103 9.96 1.09 7.83
N GLN A 104 9.31 0.16 7.14
CA GLN A 104 9.81 -0.44 5.92
C GLN A 104 9.11 0.21 4.72
N ILE A 105 9.90 0.76 3.81
CA ILE A 105 9.44 1.19 2.49
C ILE A 105 9.91 0.16 1.47
N SER A 106 9.00 -0.31 0.61
CA SER A 106 9.31 -1.37 -0.36
C SER A 106 8.62 -1.19 -1.71
N VAL A 107 9.29 -1.67 -2.76
CA VAL A 107 8.72 -1.90 -4.09
C VAL A 107 8.83 -3.39 -4.42
N ALA A 108 7.68 -4.04 -4.57
CA ALA A 108 7.60 -5.47 -4.86
C ALA A 108 6.76 -5.74 -6.11
N GLY A 109 7.18 -6.71 -6.93
CA GLY A 109 6.34 -7.24 -7.99
C GLY A 109 5.23 -8.11 -7.40
N LEU A 110 4.02 -8.08 -7.99
CA LEU A 110 2.97 -8.99 -7.57
C LEU A 110 3.28 -10.40 -8.09
N HIS A 111 3.22 -11.40 -7.21
CA HIS A 111 3.66 -12.76 -7.54
C HIS A 111 2.91 -13.35 -8.75
N ASP A 112 1.61 -13.12 -8.81
CA ASP A 112 0.73 -13.66 -9.85
C ASP A 112 0.67 -12.76 -11.11
N ASP A 113 1.28 -11.57 -11.07
CA ASP A 113 1.24 -10.62 -12.17
C ASP A 113 2.54 -9.80 -12.26
N PRO A 114 3.51 -10.20 -13.12
CA PRO A 114 4.76 -9.48 -13.28
C PRO A 114 4.60 -8.12 -13.97
N THR A 115 3.42 -7.83 -14.54
CA THR A 115 3.09 -6.52 -15.11
C THR A 115 2.61 -5.53 -14.06
N HIS A 116 2.39 -5.99 -12.82
CA HIS A 116 1.98 -5.15 -11.70
C HIS A 116 3.01 -5.15 -10.58
N SER A 117 3.05 -4.05 -9.84
CA SER A 117 3.93 -3.90 -8.69
C SER A 117 3.32 -2.99 -7.65
N MET A 118 3.73 -3.17 -6.42
CA MET A 118 3.28 -2.39 -5.27
C MET A 118 4.42 -1.54 -4.75
N LEU A 119 4.19 -0.24 -4.57
CA LEU A 119 4.99 0.61 -3.68
C LEU A 119 4.25 0.66 -2.34
N SER A 120 4.93 0.29 -1.26
CA SER A 120 4.35 0.20 0.06
C SER A 120 5.22 0.78 1.17
N CYS A 121 4.56 1.15 2.26
CA CYS A 121 5.17 1.62 3.49
C CYS A 121 4.41 1.01 4.66
N GLY A 122 5.11 0.38 5.59
CA GLY A 122 4.51 -0.20 6.79
C GLY A 122 5.45 -0.19 7.98
N THR A 123 4.87 -0.42 9.16
CA THR A 123 5.59 -0.58 10.43
C THR A 123 5.70 -2.06 10.81
#